data_AF-A0A961X709-F1
#
_entry.id   AF-A0A961X709-F1
#
_cell.length_a   1.000
_cell.length_b   1.000
_cell.length_c   1.000
_cell.angle_alpha   90.00
_cell.angle_beta   90.00
_cell.angle_gamma   90.00
#
_symmetry.space_group_name_H-M   'P 1'
#
loop_
_entity.id
_entity.type
_entity.pdbx_description
1 polymer ?
#
loop_
_entity_poly.entity_id
_entity_poly.type
_entity_poly.pdbx_seq_one_letter_code
_entity_poly.pdbx_strand_id
1 'polypeptide(L)' 'MARVAFIGLGVMGYPMAGHIAKAGYDVTVYNRTAAKAEKWAGEY' A
#
# COMPACT_ATOMS: atom_id res chain seq x y z
N MET A 1 1.54 7.03 16.30
CA MET A 1 1.31 6.24 15.08
C MET A 1 2.49 6.45 14.15
N ALA A 2 3.06 5.38 13.58
CA ALA A 2 4.17 5.47 12.65
C ALA A 2 3.66 5.60 11.20
N ARG A 3 4.41 6.30 10.36
CA ARG A 3 4.18 6.35 8.90
C ARG A 3 4.94 5.21 8.24
N VAL A 4 4.29 4.50 7.32
CA VAL A 4 4.87 3.34 6.63
C VAL A 4 4.84 3.59 5.12
N ALA A 5 5.99 3.42 4.47
CA ALA A 5 6.10 3.52 3.02
C ALA A 5 6.33 2.13 2.39
N PHE A 6 5.54 1.79 1.38
CA PHE A 6 5.68 0.57 0.59
C PHE A 6 6.12 0.91 -0.84
N ILE A 7 7.33 0.51 -1.20
CA ILE A 7 7.88 0.70 -2.55
C ILE A 7 7.82 -0.64 -3.29
N GLY A 8 6.88 -0.73 -4.22
CA GLY A 8 6.59 -1.94 -4.98
C GLY A 8 5.41 -2.71 -4.42
N LEU A 9 4.35 -2.81 -5.23
CA LEU A 9 3.15 -3.56 -4.88
C LEU A 9 3.15 -4.90 -5.62
N GLY A 10 4.04 -5.81 -5.25
CA GLY A 10 4.10 -7.17 -5.80
C GLY A 10 2.96 -8.08 -5.31
N VAL A 11 3.04 -9.38 -5.58
CA VAL A 11 2.05 -10.38 -5.10
C VAL A 11 1.93 -10.35 -3.57
N MET A 12 3.06 -10.27 -2.87
CA MET A 12 3.06 -10.16 -1.40
C MET A 12 2.85 -8.72 -0.91
N GLY A 13 3.48 -7.74 -1.56
CA GLY A 13 3.47 -6.34 -1.10
C GLY A 13 2.09 -5.68 -1.12
N TYR A 14 1.26 -6.03 -2.11
CA TYR A 14 -0.07 -5.46 -2.28
C TYR A 14 -1.01 -5.75 -1.07
N PRO A 15 -1.25 -7.01 -0.67
CA PRO A 15 -2.07 -7.30 0.51
C PRO A 15 -1.37 -6.91 1.83
N MET A 16 -0.04 -6.96 1.90
CA MET A 16 0.70 -6.60 3.11
C MET A 16 0.58 -5.11 3.46
N ALA A 17 0.73 -4.22 2.48
CA ALA A 17 0.45 -2.80 2.66
C ALA A 17 -0.98 -2.58 3.13
N GLY A 18 -1.94 -3.31 2.54
CA GLY A 18 -3.35 -3.24 2.90
C GLY A 18 -3.66 -3.66 4.34
N HIS A 19 -3.00 -4.72 4.83
CA HIS A 19 -3.14 -5.14 6.23
C HIS A 19 -2.60 -4.09 7.20
N ILE A 20 -1.48 -3.45 6.86
CA ILE A 20 -0.89 -2.39 7.68
C ILE A 20 -1.80 -1.14 7.69
N ALA A 21 -2.39 -0.78 6.56
CA ALA A 21 -3.38 0.29 6.48
C ALA A 21 -4.61 -0.02 7.36
N LYS A 22 -5.15 -1.24 7.26
CA LYS A 22 -6.28 -1.72 8.09
C LYS A 22 -5.96 -1.78 9.58
N ALA A 23 -4.69 -1.94 9.96
CA ALA A 23 -4.25 -1.86 11.35
C ALA A 23 -4.17 -0.41 11.88
N GLY A 24 -4.53 0.58 11.07
CA GLY A 24 -4.63 1.99 11.45
C GLY A 24 -3.35 2.81 11.21
N TYR A 25 -2.34 2.26 10.53
CA TYR A 25 -1.14 3.02 10.21
C TYR A 25 -1.37 3.94 9.01
N ASP A 26 -0.67 5.09 8.99
CA ASP A 26 -0.63 5.97 7.83
C ASP A 26 0.32 5.38 6.79
N VAL A 27 -0.24 4.77 5.74
CA VAL A 27 0.47 4.03 4.71
C VAL A 27 0.53 4.82 3.41
N THR A 28 1.75 5.03 2.90
CA THR A 28 1.98 5.58 1.55
C THR A 28 2.53 4.47 0.66
N VAL A 29 1.96 4.30 -0.53
CA VAL A 29 2.41 3.29 -1.51
C VAL A 29 2.99 3.96 -2.75
N TYR A 30 4.01 3.33 -3.31
CA TYR A 30 4.54 3.65 -4.63
C TYR A 30 4.69 2.37 -5.44
N ASN A 31 4.34 2.42 -6.71
CA ASN A 31 4.63 1.35 -7.65
C ASN A 31 5.01 1.95 -9.00
N ARG A 32 5.95 1.32 -9.71
CA ARG A 32 6.42 1.79 -11.04
C ARG A 32 5.27 2.04 -12.01
N THR A 33 4.23 1.21 -11.96
CA THR A 33 2.98 1.43 -12.68
C THR A 33 1.98 2.09 -11.75
N ALA A 34 1.63 3.35 -12.01
CA ALA A 34 0.75 4.17 -11.18
C ALA A 34 -0.63 3.55 -10.96
N ALA A 35 -1.24 2.98 -12.01
CA ALA A 35 -2.54 2.32 -11.95
C ALA A 35 -2.63 1.24 -10.85
N LYS A 36 -1.51 0.59 -10.49
CA LYS A 36 -1.49 -0.39 -9.39
C LYS A 36 -1.55 0.26 -8.01
N ALA A 37 -0.91 1.41 -7.84
CA ALA A 37 -0.98 2.19 -6.60
C ALA A 37 -2.35 2.85 -6.44
N GLU A 38 -2.90 3.40 -7.54
CA GLU A 38 -4.25 3.96 -7.58
C GLU A 38 -5.31 2.91 -7.24
N LYS A 39 -5.21 1.71 -7.84
CA LYS A 39 -6.09 0.60 -7.53
C LYS A 39 -6.00 0.22 -6.05
N TRP A 40 -4.80 0.13 -5.50
CA TRP A 40 -4.61 -0.15 -4.07
C TRP A 40 -5.27 0.90 -3.18
N ALA A 41 -5.12 2.19 -3.51
CA ALA A 41 -5.72 3.29 -2.75
C ALA A 41 -7.25 3.34 -2.85
N GLY A 42 -7.85 2.71 -3.86
CA GLY A 42 -9.31 2.54 -3.95
C GLY A 42 -9.85 1.31 -3.22
N GLU A 43 -8.99 0.34 -2.87
CA GLU A 43 -9.37 -0.92 -2.23
C GLU A 43 -9.13 -0.95 -0.71
N TYR A 44 -8.17 -0.17 -0.19
CA TYR A 44 -7.74 -0.15 1.21
C TYR A 44 -7.77 1.27 1.77
#